data_AF-A0A3R7RAS8-F1
#
_entry.id   AF-A0A3R7RAS8-F1
#
_cell.length_a   1.000
_cell.length_b   1.000
_cell.length_c   1.000
_cell.angle_alpha   90.00
_cell.angle_beta   90.00
_cell.angle_gamma   90.00
#
_symmetry.space_group_name_H-M   'P 1'
#
loop_
_entity.id
_entity.type
_entity.pdbx_description
1 polymer ?
#
loop_
_entity_poly.entity_id
_entity_poly.type
_entity_poly.pdbx_seq_one_letter_code
_entity_poly.pdbx_strand_id
1 'polypeptide(L)'
;MKYLSEKIALKLLNLEKIDRSIVISDPSQKNCPMVYISKEFTKHTGYSLKESLGKNCRFLQGPETDENDIKQIKLTLKLQKRITIDILNYKKNGEKFWNRLRIIPIFDSNKKLIYFAGEQNPIAVESVRRHTFNKIID
;
A
#
# COMPACT_ATOMS: atom_id res chain seq x y z
N MET A 1 -7.33 7.39 17.54
CA MET A 1 -7.12 7.08 16.12
C MET A 1 -8.46 6.79 15.49
N LYS A 2 -8.81 7.47 14.39
CA LYS A 2 -10.10 7.31 13.70
C LYS A 2 -9.91 6.42 12.47
N TYR A 3 -10.68 5.34 12.37
CA TYR A 3 -10.69 4.46 11.21
C TYR A 3 -11.75 4.91 10.20
N LEU A 4 -11.49 4.71 8.91
CA LEU A 4 -12.43 5.08 7.85
C LEU A 4 -13.39 3.92 7.59
N SER A 5 -14.65 4.24 7.34
CA SER A 5 -15.61 3.28 6.82
C SER A 5 -15.38 3.04 5.33
N GLU A 6 -15.88 1.92 4.80
CA GLU A 6 -15.82 1.62 3.37
C GLU A 6 -16.48 2.72 2.51
N LYS A 7 -17.59 3.31 2.98
CA LYS A 7 -18.23 4.47 2.32
C LYS A 7 -17.28 5.66 2.15
N ILE A 8 -16.46 5.94 3.15
CA ILE A 8 -15.46 7.03 3.08
C ILE A 8 -14.32 6.62 2.14
N ALA A 9 -13.85 5.37 2.22
CA ALA A 9 -12.81 4.86 1.33
C ALA A 9 -13.24 4.95 -0.15
N LEU A 10 -14.46 4.53 -0.49
CA LEU A 10 -15.04 4.65 -1.82
C LEU A 10 -15.02 6.09 -2.33
N LYS A 11 -15.46 7.04 -1.50
CA LYS A 11 -15.45 8.47 -1.85
C LYS A 11 -14.03 9.00 -2.06
N LEU A 12 -13.09 8.66 -1.19
CA LEU A 12 -11.69 9.09 -1.30
C LEU A 12 -11.00 8.56 -2.56
N LEU A 13 -11.36 7.34 -2.97
CA LEU A 13 -10.77 6.66 -4.13
C LEU A 13 -11.55 6.91 -5.43
N ASN A 14 -12.69 7.61 -5.36
CA ASN A 14 -13.63 7.79 -6.46
C ASN A 14 -14.04 6.45 -7.11
N LEU A 15 -14.45 5.49 -6.28
CA LEU A 15 -14.86 4.15 -6.70
C LEU A 15 -16.32 3.89 -6.32
N GLU A 16 -17.01 3.09 -7.11
CA GLU A 16 -18.36 2.61 -6.80
C GLU A 16 -18.35 1.35 -5.91
N LYS A 17 -17.33 0.51 -6.07
CA LYS A 17 -17.08 -0.70 -5.26
C LYS A 17 -15.59 -0.94 -5.06
N ILE A 18 -15.24 -1.66 -3.98
CA ILE A 18 -13.87 -2.12 -3.71
C ILE A 18 -13.86 -3.65 -3.79
N ASP A 19 -13.37 -4.16 -4.92
CA ASP A 19 -13.19 -5.59 -5.22
C ASP A 19 -11.71 -5.96 -5.39
N ARG A 20 -10.82 -5.10 -4.87
CA ARG A 20 -9.37 -5.23 -4.94
C ARG A 20 -8.75 -5.06 -3.55
N SER A 21 -7.53 -5.55 -3.39
CA SER A 21 -6.77 -5.37 -2.16
C SER A 21 -6.30 -3.92 -2.05
N ILE A 22 -6.95 -3.15 -1.18
CA ILE A 22 -6.73 -1.73 -0.99
C ILE A 22 -6.58 -1.44 0.50
N VAL A 23 -5.62 -0.57 0.82
CA VAL A 23 -5.48 0.04 2.15
C VAL A 23 -5.40 1.55 2.01
N ILE A 24 -5.85 2.27 3.03
CA ILE A 24 -5.65 3.73 3.15
C ILE A 24 -4.87 3.98 4.43
N SER A 25 -3.77 4.71 4.34
CA SER A 25 -2.90 5.06 5.46
C SER A 25 -2.89 6.55 5.73
N ASP A 26 -2.79 6.94 7.00
CA ASP A 26 -2.83 8.33 7.45
C ASP A 26 -1.41 8.84 7.79
N PRO A 27 -0.79 9.66 6.91
CA PRO A 27 0.56 10.17 7.14
C PRO A 27 0.65 11.24 8.23
N SER A 28 -0.47 11.78 8.71
CA SER A 28 -0.47 12.74 9.83
C SER A 28 -0.21 12.07 11.18
N GLN A 29 -0.42 10.75 11.25
CA GLN A 29 -0.21 9.95 12.45
C GLN A 29 1.19 9.32 12.46
N LYS A 30 1.75 9.15 13.66
CA LYS A 30 3.06 8.51 13.86
C LYS A 30 3.10 7.15 13.16
N ASN A 31 4.16 6.93 12.37
CA ASN A 31 4.39 5.72 11.57
C ASN A 31 3.44 5.48 10.38
N CYS A 32 2.58 6.44 10.01
CA CYS A 32 1.66 6.33 8.88
C CYS A 32 0.84 5.01 8.91
N PRO A 33 0.00 4.81 9.94
CA PRO A 33 -0.79 3.60 10.12
C PRO A 33 -1.90 3.49 9.07
N MET A 34 -2.27 2.25 8.75
CA MET A 34 -3.44 1.96 7.92
C MET A 34 -4.72 2.24 8.72
N VAL A 35 -5.56 3.13 8.19
CA VAL A 35 -6.85 3.55 8.77
C VAL A 35 -8.06 2.97 8.05
N TYR A 36 -7.86 2.31 6.91
CA TYR A 36 -8.82 1.45 6.24
C TYR A 36 -8.11 0.30 5.53
N ILE A 37 -8.79 -0.85 5.47
CA ILE A 37 -8.31 -2.09 4.85
C ILE A 37 -9.50 -2.78 4.20
N SER A 38 -9.37 -3.16 2.92
CA SER A 38 -10.42 -3.88 2.20
C SER A 38 -10.47 -5.37 2.59
N LYS A 39 -11.61 -6.01 2.31
CA LYS A 39 -11.77 -7.46 2.51
C LYS A 39 -10.73 -8.26 1.70
N GLU A 40 -10.49 -7.88 0.45
CA GLU A 40 -9.52 -8.56 -0.41
C GLU A 40 -8.08 -8.46 0.11
N PHE A 41 -7.71 -7.39 0.82
CA PHE A 41 -6.40 -7.34 1.49
C PHE A 41 -6.27 -8.44 2.53
N THR A 42 -7.30 -8.62 3.37
CA THR A 42 -7.27 -9.65 4.41
C THR A 42 -7.22 -11.06 3.81
N LYS A 43 -7.97 -11.29 2.72
CA LYS A 43 -7.99 -12.55 1.99
C LYS A 43 -6.63 -12.86 1.34
N HIS A 44 -6.01 -11.88 0.68
CA HIS A 44 -4.74 -12.09 -0.02
C HIS A 44 -3.55 -12.26 0.92
N THR A 45 -3.51 -11.48 1.99
CA THR A 45 -2.36 -11.49 2.92
C THR A 45 -2.51 -12.51 4.05
N GLY A 46 -3.73 -12.98 4.31
CA GLY A 46 -4.06 -13.87 5.43
C GLY A 46 -4.12 -13.17 6.79
N TYR A 47 -3.84 -11.86 6.86
CA TYR A 47 -4.00 -11.10 8.10
C TYR A 47 -5.43 -10.60 8.26
N SER A 48 -5.98 -10.75 9.46
CA SER A 48 -7.29 -10.19 9.77
C SER A 48 -7.27 -8.65 9.82
N LEU A 49 -8.46 -8.05 9.74
CA LEU A 49 -8.64 -6.62 9.93
C LEU A 49 -8.05 -6.17 11.28
N LYS A 50 -8.34 -6.90 12.37
CA LYS A 50 -7.86 -6.58 13.73
C LYS A 50 -6.32 -6.61 13.84
N GLU A 51 -5.67 -7.52 13.13
CA GLU A 51 -4.21 -7.65 13.16
C GLU A 51 -3.52 -6.57 12.33
N SER A 52 -4.20 -5.99 11.35
CA SER A 52 -3.59 -5.11 10.35
C SER A 52 -3.90 -3.63 10.58
N LEU A 53 -5.13 -3.32 11.01
CA LEU A 53 -5.60 -1.96 11.21
C LEU A 53 -4.78 -1.25 12.29
N GLY A 54 -4.41 0.01 12.06
CA GLY A 54 -3.54 0.77 12.96
C GLY A 54 -2.05 0.45 12.85
N LYS A 55 -1.65 -0.52 12.03
CA LYS A 55 -0.23 -0.80 11.74
C LYS A 55 0.20 -0.15 10.45
N ASN A 56 1.50 0.08 10.32
CA ASN A 56 2.08 0.41 9.02
C ASN A 56 2.19 -0.85 8.16
N CYS A 57 1.90 -0.75 6.86
CA CYS A 57 1.89 -1.88 5.92
C CYS A 57 3.24 -2.60 5.76
N ARG A 58 4.36 -2.03 6.25
CA ARG A 58 5.70 -2.64 6.20
C ARG A 58 5.81 -4.00 6.87
N PHE A 59 4.84 -4.42 7.69
CA PHE A 59 4.86 -5.78 8.27
C PHE A 59 4.75 -6.89 7.22
N LEU A 60 4.34 -6.58 5.98
CA LEU A 60 4.36 -7.52 4.86
C LEU A 60 5.77 -7.72 4.29
N GLN A 61 6.76 -6.93 4.70
CA GLN A 61 8.16 -7.08 4.27
C GLN A 61 8.84 -8.16 5.11
N GLY A 62 9.85 -8.82 4.55
CA GLY A 62 10.59 -9.89 5.22
C GLY A 62 12.06 -9.94 4.80
N PRO A 63 12.79 -11.01 5.17
CA PRO A 63 14.25 -11.08 5.05
C PRO A 63 14.80 -10.87 3.64
N GLU A 64 14.05 -11.29 2.62
CA GLU A 64 14.45 -11.17 1.21
C GLU A 64 13.79 -9.99 0.48
N THR A 65 13.07 -9.12 1.19
CA THR A 65 12.57 -7.89 0.59
C THR A 65 13.76 -6.98 0.27
N ASP A 66 13.91 -6.57 -0.99
CA ASP A 66 15.02 -5.72 -1.42
C ASP A 66 14.97 -4.35 -0.70
N GLU A 67 16.08 -3.98 -0.06
CA GLU A 67 16.20 -2.69 0.63
C GLU A 67 16.09 -1.50 -0.32
N ASN A 68 16.47 -1.64 -1.59
CA ASN A 68 16.38 -0.59 -2.59
C ASN A 68 14.92 -0.26 -2.91
N ASP A 69 14.06 -1.28 -3.00
CA ASP A 69 12.62 -1.09 -3.19
C ASP A 69 12.02 -0.32 -1.99
N ILE A 70 12.43 -0.69 -0.77
CA ILE A 70 12.01 -0.02 0.46
C ILE A 70 12.47 1.45 0.45
N LYS A 71 13.74 1.71 0.09
CA LYS A 71 14.31 3.06 -0.01
C LYS A 71 13.57 3.90 -1.06
N GLN A 72 13.24 3.32 -2.21
CA GLN A 72 12.50 3.98 -3.28
C GLN A 72 11.08 4.34 -2.84
N ILE A 73 10.34 3.41 -2.22
CA ILE A 73 9.02 3.70 -1.65
C ILE A 73 9.13 4.84 -0.63
N LYS A 74 10.09 4.77 0.30
CA LYS A 74 10.27 5.80 1.34
C LYS A 74 10.55 7.17 0.74
N LEU A 75 11.38 7.25 -0.30
CA LEU A 75 11.68 8.49 -1.01
C LEU A 75 10.45 9.05 -1.71
N THR A 76 9.73 8.22 -2.48
CA THR A 76 8.52 8.64 -3.20
C THR A 76 7.40 9.12 -2.27
N LEU A 77 7.21 8.44 -1.13
CA LEU A 77 6.26 8.88 -0.11
C LEU A 77 6.62 10.26 0.48
N LYS A 78 7.92 10.52 0.74
CA LYS A 78 8.39 11.84 1.19
C LYS A 78 8.13 12.92 0.15
N LEU A 79 8.32 12.60 -1.13
CA LEU A 79 8.04 13.50 -2.25
C LEU A 79 6.54 13.64 -2.56
N GLN A 80 5.68 12.88 -1.87
CA GLN A 80 4.23 12.86 -2.11
C GLN A 80 3.89 12.56 -3.58
N LYS A 81 4.65 11.64 -4.19
CA LYS A 81 4.48 11.20 -5.57
C LYS A 81 3.85 9.80 -5.64
N ARG A 82 3.37 9.44 -6.82
CA ARG A 82 2.85 8.09 -7.11
C ARG A 82 4.01 7.14 -7.34
N ILE A 83 3.84 5.88 -6.96
CA ILE A 83 4.79 4.81 -7.29
C ILE A 83 4.05 3.54 -7.68
N THR A 84 4.60 2.82 -8.66
CA THR A 84 4.28 1.42 -8.93
C THR A 84 5.58 0.64 -8.89
N ILE A 85 5.67 -0.35 -8.03
CA ILE A 85 6.88 -1.13 -7.79
C ILE A 85 6.52 -2.59 -7.59
N ASP A 86 7.34 -3.50 -8.12
CA ASP A 86 7.21 -4.93 -7.84
C ASP A 86 8.13 -5.23 -6.64
N ILE A 87 7.55 -5.50 -5.47
CA ILE A 87 8.26 -5.75 -4.22
C ILE A 87 7.93 -7.13 -3.66
N LEU A 88 8.92 -7.82 -3.10
CA LEU A 88 8.70 -9.11 -2.45
C LEU A 88 8.05 -8.91 -1.07
N ASN A 89 6.90 -9.52 -0.84
CA ASN A 89 6.16 -9.49 0.41
C ASN A 89 5.86 -10.91 0.92
N TYR A 90 5.40 -10.98 2.16
CA TYR A 90 5.11 -12.21 2.89
C TYR A 90 3.67 -12.19 3.41
N LYS A 91 2.96 -13.29 3.18
CA LYS A 91 1.66 -13.55 3.81
C LYS A 91 1.86 -13.92 5.28
N LYS A 92 0.77 -13.95 6.05
CA LYS A 92 0.79 -14.33 7.47
C LYS A 92 1.40 -15.70 7.74
N ASN A 93 1.21 -16.65 6.83
CA ASN A 93 1.76 -18.01 6.92
C ASN A 93 3.25 -18.09 6.53
N GLY A 94 3.90 -16.96 6.20
CA GLY A 94 5.29 -16.91 5.75
C GLY A 94 5.49 -17.15 4.26
N GLU A 95 4.44 -17.44 3.50
CA GLU A 95 4.53 -17.62 2.05
C GLU A 95 4.92 -16.29 1.37
N LYS A 96 5.93 -16.37 0.51
CA LYS A 96 6.40 -15.25 -0.31
C LYS A 96 5.44 -15.00 -1.47
N PHE A 97 5.23 -13.73 -1.80
CA PHE A 97 4.55 -13.34 -3.03
C PHE A 97 5.12 -12.03 -3.56
N TRP A 98 5.20 -11.92 -4.89
CA TRP A 98 5.51 -10.65 -5.53
C TRP A 98 4.29 -9.78 -5.55
N ASN A 99 4.44 -8.56 -5.02
CA ASN A 99 3.40 -7.56 -4.94
C ASN A 99 3.74 -6.42 -5.91
N ARG A 100 2.96 -6.27 -6.97
CA ARG A 100 2.95 -5.03 -7.76
C ARG A 100 2.21 -3.95 -6.96
N LEU A 101 2.94 -3.35 -6.04
CA LEU A 101 2.45 -2.35 -5.11
C LEU A 101 2.28 -1.02 -5.84
N ARG A 102 1.06 -0.49 -5.83
CA ARG A 102 0.78 0.88 -6.27
C ARG A 102 0.48 1.74 -5.06
N ILE A 103 1.14 2.90 -4.94
CA ILE A 103 0.83 3.87 -3.89
C ILE A 103 0.52 5.22 -4.52
N ILE A 104 -0.61 5.80 -4.11
CA ILE A 104 -1.13 7.06 -4.63
C ILE A 104 -1.39 8.01 -3.46
N PRO A 105 -0.84 9.23 -3.46
CA PRO A 105 -1.21 10.28 -2.51
C PRO A 105 -2.64 10.76 -2.78
N ILE A 106 -3.42 10.94 -1.73
CA ILE A 106 -4.74 11.56 -1.76
C ILE A 106 -4.62 12.94 -1.13
N PHE A 107 -5.04 13.95 -1.86
CA PHE A 107 -5.02 15.35 -1.43
C PHE A 107 -6.43 15.86 -1.18
N ASP A 108 -6.57 16.84 -0.29
CA ASP A 108 -7.79 17.64 -0.18
C ASP A 108 -7.88 18.71 -1.28
N SER A 109 -8.95 19.51 -1.24
CA SER A 109 -9.18 20.61 -2.19
C SER A 109 -8.09 21.69 -2.16
N ASN A 110 -7.33 21.79 -1.07
CA ASN A 110 -6.25 22.75 -0.88
C ASN A 110 -4.88 22.16 -1.25
N LYS A 111 -4.86 20.99 -1.93
CA LYS A 111 -3.64 20.24 -2.30
C LYS A 111 -2.82 19.80 -1.09
N LYS A 112 -3.42 19.71 0.10
CA LYS A 112 -2.74 19.15 1.28
C LYS A 112 -2.89 17.64 1.26
N LEU A 113 -1.78 16.93 1.46
CA LEU A 113 -1.78 15.46 1.59
C LEU A 113 -2.60 15.06 2.82
N ILE A 114 -3.62 14.24 2.61
CA ILE A 114 -4.49 13.73 3.70
C ILE A 114 -4.30 12.23 3.92
N TYR A 115 -4.06 11.45 2.87
CA TYR A 115 -3.89 10.00 2.96
C TYR A 115 -2.97 9.45 1.86
N PHE A 116 -2.52 8.22 2.03
CA PHE A 116 -2.00 7.39 0.95
C PHE A 116 -2.93 6.20 0.72
N ALA A 117 -3.29 5.96 -0.53
CA ALA A 117 -3.93 4.71 -0.96
C ALA A 117 -2.85 3.73 -1.43
N GLY A 118 -2.88 2.50 -0.94
CA GLY A 118 -2.00 1.41 -1.37
C GLY A 118 -2.82 0.27 -1.96
N GLU A 119 -2.49 -0.16 -3.18
CA GLU A 119 -3.07 -1.35 -3.80
C GLU A 119 -2.02 -2.48 -3.82
N GLN A 120 -2.37 -3.64 -3.26
CA GLN A 120 -1.50 -4.82 -3.27
C GLN A 120 -1.98 -5.77 -4.35
N ASN A 121 -1.19 -5.93 -5.41
CA ASN A 121 -1.57 -6.75 -6.55
C ASN A 121 -0.57 -7.91 -6.68
N PRO A 122 -0.91 -9.11 -6.16
CA PRO A 122 -0.09 -10.30 -6.37
C PRO A 122 0.17 -10.54 -7.86
N ILE A 123 1.41 -10.83 -8.22
CA ILE A 123 1.82 -11.16 -9.59
C ILE A 123 2.65 -12.45 -9.58
N ALA A 124 2.62 -13.16 -10.71
CA ALA A 124 3.50 -14.30 -10.93
C ALA A 124 4.97 -13.83 -11.05
N VAL A 125 5.92 -14.71 -10.70
CA VAL A 125 7.36 -14.40 -10.68
C VAL A 125 7.84 -13.96 -12.07
N GLU A 126 7.29 -14.55 -13.12
CA GLU A 126 7.60 -14.28 -14.53
C GLU A 126 7.13 -12.89 -14.97
N SER A 127 6.17 -12.29 -14.24
CA SER A 127 5.64 -10.95 -14.50
C SER A 127 6.41 -9.84 -13.80
N VAL A 128 7.39 -10.17 -12.97
CA VAL A 128 8.18 -9.21 -12.18
C VAL A 128 9.05 -8.37 -13.12
N ARG A 129 8.91 -7.05 -13.00
CA ARG A 129 9.73 -6.08 -13.73
C ARG A 129 11.01 -5.86 -12.94
N ARG A 130 12.14 -6.35 -13.46
CA ARG A 130 13.44 -6.00 -12.89
C ARG A 130 13.68 -4.51 -13.10
N HIS A 131 13.92 -3.78 -12.01
CA HIS A 131 14.11 -2.33 -12.01
C HIS A 131 15.16 -1.91 -13.05
N THR A 132 14.72 -1.25 -14.13
CA THR A 132 15.55 -0.23 -14.75
C THR A 132 15.50 0.98 -13.83
N PHE A 133 16.62 1.32 -13.19
CA PHE A 133 16.82 2.63 -12.56
C PHE A 133 16.42 3.69 -13.58
N ASN A 134 15.23 4.29 -13.43
CA ASN A 134 14.67 5.46 -14.11
C ASN A 134 13.18 5.23 -14.34
N LYS A 135 12.35 5.69 -13.39
CA LYS A 135 11.00 6.22 -13.60
C LYS A 135 10.38 6.56 -12.24
N ILE A 136 10.92 7.58 -11.59
CA ILE A 136 10.05 8.48 -10.83
C ILE A 136 9.20 9.14 -11.92
N ILE A 137 8.00 8.59 -12.17
CA ILE A 137 7.08 9.18 -13.15
C ILE A 137 6.45 10.39 -12.47
N ASP A 138 6.61 11.55 -13.12
CA ASP A 138 6.15 12.86 -12.67
C ASP A 138 4.70 12.92 -12.19
#